data_AF-A0A3A6PE83-F1
#
_entry.id   AF-A0A3A6PE83-F1
#
_cell.length_a   1.000
_cell.length_b   1.000
_cell.length_c   1.000
_cell.angle_alpha   90.00
_cell.angle_beta   90.00
_cell.angle_gamma   90.00
#
_symmetry.space_group_name_H-M   'P 1'
#
loop_
_entity.id
_entity.type
_entity.pdbx_description
1 polymer ?
#
loop_
_entity_poly.entity_id
_entity_poly.type
_entity_poly.pdbx_seq_one_letter_code
_entity_poly.pdbx_strand_id
1 'polypeptide(L)'
;MIPGYISILLLLIVSILWATGWRDILLPNMRTGWTAAVALAIAVLLAFPLWTSPIASEPAVEVHVSAWLLLAASAILLWRTAQDSQRGYLMLCALMLAIVWGSARSLYSHETMFYWMDPLWDMPLLAGLLCGAFTSDSRHQLVLVAWGAALGEFVVALFREGVIHARIGAWEWWDSVAIAFCSAVAVTVLLKAARAVGVWISAAWMYVRGGRSS
;
A
#
# COMPACT_ATOMS: atom_id res chain seq x y z
N MET A 1 13.06 -15.04 2.21
CA MET A 1 13.63 -13.71 2.50
C MET A 1 13.58 -13.46 4.01
N ILE A 2 14.41 -12.57 4.55
CA ILE A 2 14.30 -12.14 5.95
C ILE A 2 13.01 -11.31 6.08
N PRO A 3 12.05 -11.71 6.93
CA PRO A 3 10.83 -10.93 7.16
C PRO A 3 11.16 -9.48 7.54
N GLY A 4 10.52 -8.51 6.89
CA GLY A 4 10.69 -7.09 7.21
C GLY A 4 11.86 -6.43 6.50
N TYR A 5 12.62 -7.16 5.68
CA TYR A 5 13.80 -6.63 5.00
C TYR A 5 13.44 -5.43 4.10
N ILE A 6 12.34 -5.51 3.35
CA ILE A 6 11.95 -4.43 2.43
C ILE A 6 11.48 -3.20 3.21
N SER A 7 10.73 -3.42 4.28
CA SER A 7 10.27 -2.35 5.17
C SER A 7 11.46 -1.64 5.82
N ILE A 8 12.44 -2.40 6.32
CA ILE A 8 13.67 -1.84 6.90
C ILE A 8 14.48 -1.08 5.84
N LEU A 9 14.62 -1.65 4.63
CA LEU A 9 15.33 -1.00 3.53
C LEU A 9 14.66 0.31 3.13
N LEU A 10 13.32 0.33 3.00
CA LEU A 10 12.57 1.55 2.69
C LEU A 10 12.67 2.58 3.82
N LEU A 11 12.57 2.16 5.07
CA LEU A 11 12.79 3.05 6.22
C LEU A 11 14.21 3.64 6.22
N LEU A 12 15.22 2.83 5.88
CA LEU A 12 16.60 3.29 5.75
C LEU A 12 16.74 4.33 4.62
N ILE A 13 16.18 4.04 3.43
CA ILE A 13 16.19 4.97 2.29
C ILE A 13 15.50 6.27 2.66
N VAL A 14 14.31 6.21 3.26
CA VAL A 14 13.57 7.39 3.73
C VAL A 14 14.38 8.16 4.78
N SER A 15 15.06 7.47 5.69
CA SER A 15 15.93 8.10 6.70
C SER A 15 17.13 8.81 6.08
N ILE A 16 17.75 8.22 5.05
CA ILE A 16 18.85 8.83 4.29
C ILE A 16 18.34 10.06 3.52
N LEU A 17 17.22 9.94 2.81
CA LEU A 17 16.60 11.06 2.09
C LEU A 17 16.23 12.20 3.05
N TRP A 18 15.73 11.85 4.22
CA TRP A 18 15.43 12.81 5.28
C TRP A 18 16.69 13.54 5.76
N ALA A 19 17.76 12.79 6.07
CA ALA A 19 19.03 13.33 6.54
C ALA A 19 19.74 14.20 5.47
N THR A 20 19.55 13.88 4.20
CA THR A 20 20.15 14.59 3.06
C THR A 20 19.34 15.82 2.60
N GLY A 21 18.29 16.21 3.33
CA GLY A 21 17.57 17.45 3.08
C GLY A 21 16.39 17.34 2.11
N TRP A 22 15.98 16.13 1.70
CA TRP A 22 14.79 15.94 0.84
C TRP A 22 13.47 16.08 1.61
N ARG A 23 13.52 16.48 2.88
CA ARG A 23 12.36 16.61 3.76
C ARG A 23 11.26 17.51 3.17
N ASP A 24 11.63 18.64 2.59
CA ASP A 24 10.64 19.61 2.07
C ASP A 24 9.87 19.07 0.86
N ILE A 25 10.47 18.11 0.14
CA ILE A 25 9.85 17.42 -0.99
C ILE A 25 8.96 16.28 -0.48
N LEU A 26 9.44 15.52 0.51
CA LEU A 26 8.74 14.34 1.02
C LEU A 26 7.53 14.70 1.90
N LEU A 27 7.72 15.61 2.87
CA LEU A 27 6.73 15.94 3.90
C LEU A 27 6.70 17.46 4.14
N PRO A 28 6.22 18.24 3.13
CA PRO A 28 6.11 19.70 3.27
C PRO A 28 5.23 20.05 4.47
N ASN A 29 5.70 20.97 5.30
CA ASN A 29 5.03 21.49 6.51
C ASN A 29 4.99 20.60 7.77
N MET A 30 5.62 19.42 7.79
CA MET A 30 5.69 18.64 9.03
C MET A 30 6.86 19.04 9.92
N ARG A 31 6.61 19.24 11.22
CA ARG A 31 7.65 19.52 12.23
C ARG A 31 8.57 18.29 12.41
N THR A 32 9.88 18.47 12.21
CA THR A 32 10.90 17.40 12.27
C THR A 32 10.86 16.60 13.58
N GLY A 33 10.66 17.28 14.71
CA GLY A 33 10.63 16.62 16.01
C GLY A 33 9.44 15.66 16.14
N TRP A 34 8.29 16.02 15.55
CA TRP A 34 7.09 15.17 15.62
C TRP A 34 7.22 13.95 14.72
N THR A 35 7.75 14.11 13.49
CA THR A 35 7.97 12.97 12.58
C THR A 35 9.00 12.00 13.12
N ALA A 36 10.10 12.49 13.69
CA ALA A 36 11.11 11.66 14.33
C ALA A 36 10.53 10.90 15.54
N ALA A 37 9.77 11.59 16.39
CA ALA A 37 9.12 10.96 17.55
C ALA A 37 8.10 9.87 17.13
N VAL A 38 7.29 10.15 16.11
CA VAL A 38 6.31 9.18 15.57
C VAL A 38 7.02 7.99 14.93
N ALA A 39 8.06 8.23 14.11
CA ALA A 39 8.84 7.16 13.49
C ALA A 39 9.52 6.27 14.53
N LEU A 40 10.11 6.88 15.57
CA LEU A 40 10.72 6.14 16.68
C LEU A 40 9.66 5.35 17.46
N ALA A 41 8.50 5.95 17.76
CA ALA A 41 7.42 5.27 18.45
C ALA A 41 6.91 4.06 17.65
N ILE A 42 6.76 4.18 16.34
CA ILE A 42 6.37 3.07 15.45
C ILE A 42 7.46 1.98 15.45
N ALA A 43 8.73 2.35 15.31
CA ALA A 43 9.84 1.39 15.32
C ALA A 43 9.92 0.62 16.65
N VAL A 44 9.72 1.32 17.77
CA VAL A 44 9.68 0.72 19.11
C VAL A 44 8.48 -0.21 19.24
N LEU A 45 7.29 0.22 18.79
CA LEU A 45 6.09 -0.61 18.82
C LEU A 45 6.22 -1.88 17.98
N LEU A 46 6.93 -1.83 16.84
CA LEU A 46 7.21 -3.00 16.00
C LEU A 46 8.17 -4.01 16.66
N ALA A 47 8.97 -3.59 17.63
CA ALA A 47 9.90 -4.46 18.35
C ALA A 47 9.23 -5.28 19.47
N PHE A 48 8.08 -4.84 19.98
CA PHE A 48 7.35 -5.54 21.04
C PHE A 48 6.30 -6.48 20.43
N PRO A 49 6.19 -7.75 20.88
CA PRO A 49 5.23 -8.72 20.37
C PRO A 49 3.81 -8.46 20.94
N LEU A 50 3.24 -7.31 20.62
CA LEU A 50 1.91 -6.91 21.09
C LEU A 50 0.86 -7.41 20.10
N TRP A 51 0.50 -8.69 20.27
CA TRP A 51 -0.51 -9.38 19.46
C TRP A 51 -1.85 -9.42 20.18
N THR A 52 -2.93 -9.09 19.47
CA THR A 52 -4.29 -9.25 19.96
C THR A 52 -5.07 -10.12 18.98
N SER A 53 -5.87 -11.05 19.50
CA SER A 53 -6.84 -11.77 18.69
C SER A 53 -8.21 -11.08 18.84
N PRO A 54 -8.81 -10.58 17.74
CA PRO A 54 -10.11 -9.92 17.81
C PRO A 54 -11.26 -10.91 18.06
N ILE A 55 -11.05 -12.21 17.82
CA ILE A 55 -12.07 -13.24 17.91
C ILE A 55 -11.60 -14.28 18.94
N ALA A 56 -12.18 -14.24 20.15
CA ALA A 56 -11.79 -15.15 21.23
C ALA A 56 -11.95 -16.65 20.87
N SER A 57 -12.89 -16.97 19.97
CA SER A 57 -13.12 -18.33 19.47
C SER A 57 -12.13 -18.77 18.38
N GLU A 58 -11.36 -17.83 17.80
CA GLU A 58 -10.39 -18.08 16.74
C GLU A 58 -9.04 -17.42 17.09
N PRO A 59 -8.25 -18.02 18.01
CA PRO A 59 -6.93 -17.50 18.39
C PRO A 59 -5.93 -17.46 17.21
N ALA A 60 -6.32 -18.09 16.10
CA ALA A 60 -5.65 -18.16 14.83
C ALA A 60 -5.48 -16.83 14.09
N VAL A 61 -6.33 -15.83 14.34
CA VAL A 61 -6.19 -14.49 13.76
C VAL A 61 -5.51 -13.59 14.78
N GLU A 62 -4.24 -13.27 14.53
CA GLU A 62 -3.45 -12.39 15.38
C GLU A 62 -3.23 -11.07 14.65
N VAL A 63 -3.65 -9.97 15.26
CA VAL A 63 -3.45 -8.61 14.74
C VAL A 63 -2.48 -7.89 15.64
N HIS A 64 -1.39 -7.38 15.07
CA HIS A 64 -0.41 -6.61 15.79
C HIS A 64 -0.91 -5.19 16.06
N VAL A 65 -0.52 -4.59 17.19
CA VAL A 65 -0.87 -3.20 17.53
C VAL A 65 -0.48 -2.21 16.44
N SER A 66 0.63 -2.43 15.74
CA SER A 66 1.06 -1.57 14.63
C SER A 66 0.06 -1.57 13.46
N ALA A 67 -0.56 -2.72 13.17
CA ALA A 67 -1.58 -2.81 12.13
C ALA A 67 -2.86 -2.11 12.56
N TRP A 68 -3.27 -2.25 13.82
CA TRP A 68 -4.39 -1.48 14.37
C TRP A 68 -4.18 0.02 14.26
N LEU A 69 -2.98 0.52 14.55
CA LEU A 69 -2.66 1.94 14.39
C LEU A 69 -2.73 2.38 12.93
N LEU A 70 -2.24 1.57 11.99
CA LEU A 70 -2.35 1.88 10.56
C LEU A 70 -3.81 1.92 10.10
N LEU A 71 -4.61 0.93 10.50
CA LEU A 71 -6.04 0.85 10.16
C LEU A 71 -6.85 1.98 10.78
N ALA A 72 -6.56 2.36 12.02
CA ALA A 72 -7.19 3.51 12.68
C ALA A 72 -6.79 4.82 11.98
N ALA A 73 -5.51 5.01 11.67
CA ALA A 73 -5.02 6.18 10.96
C ALA A 73 -5.63 6.30 9.56
N SER A 74 -5.74 5.18 8.83
CA SER A 74 -6.34 5.15 7.50
C SER A 74 -7.85 5.39 7.54
N ALA A 75 -8.54 4.88 8.57
CA ALA A 75 -9.95 5.18 8.80
C ALA A 75 -10.17 6.68 9.05
N ILE A 76 -9.39 7.28 9.96
CA ILE A 76 -9.44 8.72 10.24
C ILE A 76 -9.14 9.53 8.97
N LEU A 77 -8.15 9.11 8.19
CA LEU A 77 -7.79 9.75 6.92
C LEU A 77 -8.96 9.71 5.94
N LEU A 78 -9.57 8.54 5.73
CA LEU A 78 -10.75 8.37 4.87
C LEU A 78 -11.90 9.27 5.33
N TRP A 79 -12.19 9.32 6.62
CA TRP A 79 -13.22 10.19 7.17
C TRP A 79 -12.94 11.68 6.93
N ARG A 80 -11.68 12.10 7.01
CA ARG A 80 -11.30 13.51 6.86
C ARG A 80 -11.20 13.98 5.42
N THR A 81 -10.81 13.11 4.49
CA THR A 81 -10.49 13.53 3.11
C THR A 81 -11.55 13.18 2.09
N ALA A 82 -12.30 12.09 2.28
CA ALA A 82 -13.26 11.64 1.28
C ALA A 82 -14.65 12.24 1.50
N GLN A 83 -15.27 12.68 0.41
CA GLN A 83 -16.69 13.05 0.35
C GLN A 83 -17.57 11.81 0.58
N ASP A 84 -18.80 11.98 1.09
CA ASP A 84 -19.67 10.85 1.45
C ASP A 84 -19.89 9.84 0.31
N SER A 85 -20.12 10.33 -0.91
CA SER A 85 -20.26 9.47 -2.09
C SER A 85 -18.96 8.70 -2.43
N GLN A 86 -17.80 9.34 -2.22
CA GLN A 86 -16.50 8.75 -2.50
C GLN A 86 -16.10 7.71 -1.46
N ARG A 87 -16.55 7.82 -0.21
CA ARG A 87 -16.24 6.86 0.87
C ARG A 87 -16.72 5.46 0.50
N GLY A 88 -17.96 5.32 0.02
CA GLY A 88 -18.51 4.03 -0.41
C GLY A 88 -17.73 3.42 -1.57
N TYR A 89 -17.36 4.24 -2.56
CA TYR A 89 -16.51 3.80 -3.66
C TYR A 89 -15.14 3.29 -3.18
N LEU A 90 -14.46 4.03 -2.30
CA LEU A 90 -13.16 3.62 -1.77
C LEU A 90 -13.27 2.34 -0.92
N MET A 91 -14.34 2.17 -0.15
CA MET A 91 -14.58 0.92 0.58
C MET A 91 -14.80 -0.27 -0.36
N LEU A 92 -15.57 -0.08 -1.44
CA LEU A 92 -15.75 -1.12 -2.46
C LEU A 92 -14.42 -1.47 -3.16
N CYS A 93 -13.62 -0.47 -3.51
CA CYS A 93 -12.29 -0.68 -4.07
C CYS A 93 -11.35 -1.42 -3.11
N ALA A 94 -11.38 -1.08 -1.81
CA ALA A 94 -10.58 -1.78 -0.80
C ALA A 94 -11.03 -3.24 -0.65
N LEU A 95 -12.33 -3.51 -0.72
CA LEU A 95 -12.88 -4.86 -0.70
C LEU A 95 -12.48 -5.66 -1.95
N MET A 96 -12.61 -5.07 -3.14
CA MET A 96 -12.15 -5.69 -4.38
C MET A 96 -10.65 -5.99 -4.33
N LEU A 97 -9.86 -5.04 -3.81
CA LEU A 97 -8.43 -5.22 -3.63
C LEU A 97 -8.12 -6.35 -2.66
N ALA A 98 -8.84 -6.45 -1.55
CA ALA A 98 -8.71 -7.53 -0.58
C ALA A 98 -9.02 -8.90 -1.18
N ILE A 99 -10.08 -8.99 -1.99
CA ILE A 99 -10.46 -10.23 -2.68
C ILE A 99 -9.36 -10.63 -3.65
N VAL A 100 -8.88 -9.72 -4.50
CA VAL A 100 -7.80 -10.03 -5.46
C VAL A 100 -6.52 -10.42 -4.74
N TRP A 101 -6.13 -9.66 -3.71
CA TRP A 101 -4.93 -9.94 -2.92
C TRP A 101 -5.02 -11.31 -2.26
N GLY A 102 -6.10 -11.58 -1.53
CA GLY A 102 -6.27 -12.82 -0.79
C GLY A 102 -6.48 -14.04 -1.68
N SER A 103 -7.25 -13.90 -2.78
CA SER A 103 -7.42 -14.99 -3.75
C SER A 103 -6.14 -15.31 -4.49
N ALA A 104 -5.35 -14.32 -4.91
CA ALA A 104 -4.03 -14.54 -5.52
C ALA A 104 -3.10 -15.25 -4.54
N ARG A 105 -3.13 -14.85 -3.26
CA ARG A 105 -2.36 -15.50 -2.19
C ARG A 105 -2.76 -16.94 -1.93
N SER A 106 -4.05 -17.21 -1.92
CA SER A 106 -4.57 -18.57 -1.83
C SER A 106 -4.14 -19.42 -3.03
N LEU A 107 -4.37 -18.92 -4.25
CA LEU A 107 -4.05 -19.59 -5.51
C LEU A 107 -2.57 -19.98 -5.59
N TYR A 108 -1.68 -19.03 -5.31
CA TYR A 108 -0.23 -19.25 -5.40
C TYR A 108 0.25 -20.30 -4.40
N SER A 109 -0.44 -20.44 -3.28
CA SER A 109 -0.07 -21.48 -2.32
C SER A 109 -0.45 -22.90 -2.72
N HIS A 110 -1.35 -23.05 -3.69
CA HIS A 110 -1.78 -24.34 -4.21
C HIS A 110 -1.10 -24.66 -5.55
N GLU A 111 -0.86 -23.64 -6.38
CA GLU A 111 -0.34 -23.77 -7.74
C GLU A 111 0.87 -22.85 -7.96
N THR A 112 2.05 -23.47 -8.06
CA THR A 112 3.33 -22.75 -8.27
C THR A 112 3.54 -22.29 -9.72
N MET A 113 2.75 -22.81 -10.67
CA MET A 113 2.89 -22.49 -12.10
C MET A 113 2.55 -21.03 -12.43
N PHE A 114 1.83 -20.33 -11.54
CA PHE A 114 1.45 -18.93 -11.71
C PHE A 114 2.47 -17.93 -11.15
N TYR A 115 3.61 -18.39 -10.64
CA TYR A 115 4.65 -17.50 -10.12
C TYR A 115 5.30 -16.74 -11.27
N TRP A 116 5.32 -15.42 -11.17
CA TRP A 116 5.95 -14.57 -12.18
C TRP A 116 7.39 -14.24 -11.80
N MET A 117 7.62 -13.86 -10.54
CA MET A 117 8.97 -13.76 -9.96
C MET A 117 9.04 -14.48 -8.62
N ASP A 118 8.25 -14.01 -7.64
CA ASP A 118 8.20 -14.53 -6.29
C ASP A 118 6.81 -14.23 -5.72
N PRO A 119 6.12 -15.22 -5.12
CA PRO A 119 4.79 -15.02 -4.54
C PRO A 119 4.73 -13.88 -3.51
N LEU A 120 5.83 -13.58 -2.82
CA LEU A 120 5.92 -12.49 -1.85
C LEU A 120 5.89 -11.11 -2.51
N TRP A 121 6.25 -11.01 -3.79
CA TRP A 121 6.32 -9.74 -4.54
C TRP A 121 5.16 -9.57 -5.49
N ASP A 122 4.78 -10.62 -6.18
CA ASP A 122 3.82 -10.57 -7.28
C ASP A 122 2.44 -10.09 -6.82
N MET A 123 1.95 -10.59 -5.67
CA MET A 123 0.62 -10.21 -5.17
C MET A 123 0.58 -8.77 -4.66
N PRO A 124 1.54 -8.31 -3.83
CA PRO A 124 1.60 -6.91 -3.44
C PRO A 124 1.81 -5.97 -4.63
N LEU A 125 2.62 -6.36 -5.62
CA LEU A 125 2.79 -5.58 -6.85
C LEU A 125 1.46 -5.45 -7.59
N LEU A 126 0.76 -6.56 -7.84
CA LEU A 126 -0.55 -6.57 -8.51
C LEU A 126 -1.58 -5.71 -7.76
N ALA A 127 -1.63 -5.85 -6.43
CA ALA A 127 -2.50 -5.03 -5.60
C ALA A 127 -2.14 -3.54 -5.70
N GLY A 128 -0.85 -3.20 -5.68
CA GLY A 128 -0.39 -1.83 -5.89
C GLY A 128 -0.78 -1.28 -7.26
N LEU A 129 -0.64 -2.09 -8.32
CA LEU A 129 -1.04 -1.71 -9.68
C LEU A 129 -2.53 -1.39 -9.75
N LEU A 130 -3.38 -2.25 -9.19
CA LEU A 130 -4.83 -2.04 -9.14
C LEU A 130 -5.21 -0.83 -8.29
N CYS A 131 -4.54 -0.64 -7.16
CA CYS A 131 -4.73 0.53 -6.30
C CYS A 131 -4.43 1.84 -7.04
N GLY A 132 -3.30 1.89 -7.77
CA GLY A 132 -2.94 3.04 -8.61
C GLY A 132 -3.91 3.28 -9.77
N ALA A 133 -4.59 2.23 -10.25
CA ALA A 133 -5.66 2.35 -11.25
C ALA A 133 -6.97 2.89 -10.66
N PHE A 134 -7.30 2.53 -9.41
CA PHE A 134 -8.52 3.01 -8.73
C PHE A 134 -8.41 4.48 -8.28
N THR A 135 -7.23 4.92 -7.86
CA THR A 135 -7.07 6.31 -7.42
C THR A 135 -5.65 6.82 -7.62
N SER A 136 -5.54 8.12 -7.92
CA SER A 136 -4.27 8.84 -8.06
C SER A 136 -3.91 9.69 -6.84
N ASP A 137 -4.78 9.74 -5.83
CA ASP A 137 -4.52 10.41 -4.57
C ASP A 137 -3.78 9.45 -3.62
N SER A 138 -2.54 9.79 -3.30
CA SER A 138 -1.68 9.02 -2.37
C SER A 138 -2.35 8.72 -1.01
N ARG A 139 -3.21 9.62 -0.51
CA ARG A 139 -3.92 9.43 0.76
C ARG A 139 -4.92 8.30 0.63
N HIS A 140 -5.67 8.28 -0.47
CA HIS A 140 -6.62 7.21 -0.76
C HIS A 140 -5.90 5.89 -1.08
N GLN A 141 -4.74 5.94 -1.75
CA GLN A 141 -3.92 4.75 -1.98
C GLN A 141 -3.49 4.08 -0.68
N LEU A 142 -3.06 4.87 0.31
CA LEU A 142 -2.70 4.34 1.63
C LEU A 142 -3.89 3.66 2.29
N VAL A 143 -5.08 4.27 2.21
CA VAL A 143 -6.33 3.67 2.74
C VAL A 143 -6.64 2.35 2.05
N LEU A 144 -6.65 2.33 0.72
CA LEU A 144 -6.95 1.14 -0.07
C LEU A 144 -5.96 0.01 0.23
N VAL A 145 -4.66 0.30 0.27
CA VAL A 145 -3.63 -0.71 0.55
C VAL A 145 -3.72 -1.23 1.99
N ALA A 146 -3.88 -0.34 2.98
CA ALA A 146 -3.95 -0.75 4.39
C ALA A 146 -5.16 -1.67 4.65
N TRP A 147 -6.35 -1.27 4.19
CA TRP A 147 -7.56 -2.07 4.34
C TRP A 147 -7.55 -3.30 3.44
N GLY A 148 -7.09 -3.16 2.20
CA GLY A 148 -6.98 -4.27 1.25
C GLY A 148 -6.05 -5.37 1.74
N ALA A 149 -4.87 -5.02 2.26
CA ALA A 149 -3.94 -5.99 2.82
C ALA A 149 -4.47 -6.64 4.10
N ALA A 150 -5.10 -5.87 4.99
CA ALA A 150 -5.68 -6.43 6.22
C ALA A 150 -6.84 -7.39 5.92
N LEU A 151 -7.82 -6.95 5.13
CA LEU A 151 -8.96 -7.77 4.70
C LEU A 151 -8.52 -8.95 3.81
N GLY A 152 -7.46 -8.78 3.02
CA GLY A 152 -6.88 -9.84 2.21
C GLY A 152 -6.39 -11.02 3.04
N GLU A 153 -5.77 -10.79 4.19
CA GLU A 153 -5.39 -11.87 5.12
C GLU A 153 -6.60 -12.62 5.67
N PHE A 154 -7.72 -11.91 5.93
CA PHE A 154 -8.98 -12.57 6.30
C PHE A 154 -9.54 -13.41 5.16
N VAL A 155 -9.45 -12.94 3.91
CA VAL A 155 -9.87 -13.70 2.72
C VAL A 155 -9.02 -14.97 2.55
N VAL A 156 -7.71 -14.89 2.78
CA VAL A 156 -6.82 -16.07 2.75
C VAL A 156 -7.21 -17.07 3.83
N ALA A 157 -7.48 -16.58 5.04
CA ALA A 157 -7.94 -17.41 6.15
C ALA A 157 -9.26 -18.13 5.81
N LEU A 158 -10.21 -17.45 5.15
CA LEU A 158 -11.47 -18.04 4.71
C LEU A 158 -11.28 -19.15 3.67
N PHE A 159 -10.29 -19.03 2.78
CA PHE A 159 -10.04 -20.04 1.74
C PHE A 159 -9.21 -21.24 2.19
N ARG A 160 -8.48 -21.14 3.31
CA ARG A 160 -7.67 -22.25 3.85
C ARG A 160 -8.40 -22.96 4.98
N GLU A 161 -9.18 -23.98 4.63
CA GLU A 161 -9.80 -24.86 5.62
C GLU A 161 -8.72 -25.61 6.45
N GLY A 162 -8.69 -25.40 7.77
CA GLY A 162 -8.06 -26.32 8.72
C GLY A 162 -6.82 -25.88 9.49
N VAL A 163 -6.06 -24.86 9.04
CA VAL A 163 -4.93 -24.29 9.82
C VAL A 163 -4.88 -22.78 9.60
N ILE A 164 -5.72 -22.07 10.34
CA ILE A 164 -5.86 -20.62 10.26
C ILE A 164 -4.67 -20.01 11.05
N HIS A 165 -3.77 -19.31 10.38
CA HIS A 165 -2.78 -18.42 11.01
C HIS A 165 -2.67 -17.15 10.18
N ALA A 166 -3.62 -16.23 10.35
CA ALA A 166 -3.54 -14.91 9.76
C ALA A 166 -2.80 -14.00 10.74
N ARG A 167 -1.59 -13.56 10.36
CA ARG A 167 -0.76 -12.66 11.18
C ARG A 167 -0.67 -11.28 10.55
N ILE A 168 -1.64 -10.45 10.88
CA ILE A 168 -1.76 -9.08 10.36
C ILE A 168 -0.83 -8.17 11.16
N GLY A 169 0.06 -7.45 10.48
CA GLY A 169 1.06 -6.59 11.13
C GLY A 169 2.38 -7.27 11.47
N ALA A 170 2.58 -8.52 11.05
CA ALA A 170 3.89 -9.15 11.03
C ALA A 170 4.87 -8.40 10.09
N TRP A 171 6.16 -8.63 10.26
CA TRP A 171 7.19 -8.05 9.40
C TRP A 171 6.99 -8.37 7.90
N GLU A 172 6.57 -9.60 7.56
CA GLU A 172 6.25 -9.97 6.17
C GLU A 172 5.02 -9.23 5.63
N TRP A 173 4.05 -8.97 6.49
CA TRP A 173 2.85 -8.20 6.14
C TRP A 173 3.21 -6.75 5.84
N TRP A 174 4.12 -6.15 6.61
CA TRP A 174 4.64 -4.81 6.34
C TRP A 174 5.41 -4.70 5.04
N ASP A 175 6.23 -5.70 4.70
CA ASP A 175 6.93 -5.75 3.41
C ASP A 175 5.92 -5.71 2.26
N SER A 176 4.88 -6.52 2.38
CA SER A 176 3.81 -6.61 1.39
C SER A 176 3.05 -5.27 1.28
N VAL A 177 2.66 -4.66 2.40
CA VAL A 177 2.01 -3.33 2.42
C VAL A 177 2.90 -2.26 1.78
N ALA A 178 4.20 -2.26 2.08
CA ALA A 178 5.14 -1.28 1.56
C ALA A 178 5.34 -1.43 0.05
N ILE A 179 5.52 -2.66 -0.45
CA ILE A 179 5.62 -2.95 -1.89
C ILE A 179 4.36 -2.49 -2.62
N ALA A 180 3.18 -2.84 -2.10
CA ALA A 180 1.91 -2.46 -2.72
C ALA A 180 1.72 -0.93 -2.76
N PHE A 181 2.05 -0.24 -1.67
CA PHE A 181 1.97 1.23 -1.63
C PHE A 181 2.97 1.88 -2.61
N CYS A 182 4.23 1.45 -2.62
CA CYS A 182 5.24 1.95 -3.55
C CYS A 182 4.84 1.69 -5.01
N SER A 183 4.28 0.52 -5.32
CA SER A 183 3.76 0.18 -6.65
C SER A 183 2.61 1.10 -7.08
N ALA A 184 1.64 1.36 -6.18
CA ALA A 184 0.53 2.28 -6.47
C ALA A 184 1.00 3.71 -6.77
N VAL A 185 1.97 4.20 -6.00
CA VAL A 185 2.59 5.51 -6.21
C VAL A 185 3.35 5.53 -7.54
N ALA A 186 4.13 4.48 -7.84
CA ALA A 186 4.88 4.37 -9.09
C ALA A 186 3.93 4.42 -10.30
N VAL A 187 2.81 3.68 -10.28
CA VAL A 187 1.78 3.74 -11.34
C VAL A 187 1.25 5.14 -11.52
N THR A 188 0.97 5.85 -10.42
CA THR A 188 0.45 7.21 -10.49
C THR A 188 1.44 8.18 -11.12
N VAL A 189 2.73 8.06 -10.76
CA VAL A 189 3.80 8.87 -11.34
C VAL A 189 3.95 8.55 -12.82
N LEU A 190 3.96 7.28 -13.20
CA LEU A 190 4.06 6.84 -14.59
C LEU A 190 2.89 7.35 -15.43
N LEU A 191 1.65 7.26 -14.94
CA LEU A 191 0.48 7.78 -15.63
C LEU A 191 0.52 9.31 -15.79
N LYS A 192 0.98 10.04 -14.78
CA LYS A 192 1.17 11.50 -14.87
C LYS A 192 2.25 11.86 -15.89
N ALA A 193 3.37 11.15 -15.88
CA ALA A 193 4.45 11.34 -16.85
C ALA A 193 3.98 11.03 -18.28
N ALA A 194 3.28 9.93 -18.50
CA ALA A 194 2.73 9.55 -19.80
C ALA A 194 1.75 10.60 -20.33
N ARG A 195 0.88 11.15 -19.47
CA ARG A 195 -0.03 12.26 -19.84
C ARG A 195 0.74 13.53 -20.21
N ALA A 196 1.77 13.88 -19.45
CA ALA A 196 2.60 15.05 -19.75
C ALA A 196 3.30 14.92 -21.10
N VAL A 197 3.88 13.74 -21.39
CA VAL A 197 4.50 13.44 -22.68
C VAL A 197 3.48 13.48 -23.81
N GLY A 198 2.28 12.91 -23.61
CA GLY A 198 1.21 12.93 -24.60
C GLY A 198 0.75 14.35 -24.97
N VAL A 199 0.63 15.24 -23.98
CA VAL A 199 0.32 16.66 -24.21
C VAL A 199 1.45 17.37 -24.96
N TRP A 200 2.70 17.06 -24.64
CA TRP A 200 3.85 17.65 -25.34
C TRP A 200 3.90 17.23 -26.81
N ILE A 201 3.67 15.95 -27.10
CA ILE A 201 3.61 15.42 -28.47
C ILE A 201 2.45 16.04 -29.25
N SER A 202 1.27 16.17 -28.65
CA SER A 202 0.11 16.78 -29.34
C SER A 202 0.33 18.27 -29.64
N ALA A 203 0.96 19.00 -28.72
CA ALA A 203 1.35 20.40 -28.94
C ALA A 203 2.38 20.54 -30.07
N ALA A 204 3.42 19.69 -30.08
CA ALA A 204 4.42 19.68 -31.15
C ALA A 204 3.78 19.35 -32.52
N TRP A 205 2.82 18.43 -32.56
CA TRP A 205 2.12 18.06 -33.79
C TRP A 205 1.22 19.18 -34.33
N MET A 206 0.53 19.91 -33.44
CA MET A 206 -0.24 21.10 -33.84
C MET A 206 0.66 22.22 -34.39
N TYR A 207 1.84 22.42 -33.81
CA TYR A 207 2.81 23.41 -34.31
C TYR A 207 3.29 23.06 -35.73
N VAL A 208 3.58 21.79 -36.00
CA VAL A 208 3.99 21.32 -37.34
C VAL A 208 2.86 21.45 -38.36
N ARG A 209 1.59 21.21 -37.99
CA ARG A 209 0.43 21.34 -38.90
C ARG A 209 -0.05 22.78 -39.09
N GLY A 210 0.07 23.65 -38.09
CA GLY A 210 -0.38 25.04 -38.14
C GLY A 210 0.54 25.99 -38.91
N GLY A 211 1.74 25.54 -39.32
CA GLY A 211 2.75 26.34 -40.01
C GLY A 211 2.56 26.54 -41.53
N ARG A 212 1.37 26.29 -42.10
CA ARG A 212 1.13 26.48 -43.55
C ARG A 212 -0.20 27.19 -43.83
N SER A 213 -0.14 28.52 -43.80
CA SER A 213 -0.99 29.38 -44.64
C SER A 213 -0.13 30.58 -45.10
N SER A 214 0.68 30.35 -46.13
CA SER A 214 1.30 31.39 -46.95
C SER A 214 0.73 31.29 -48.35
#